data_AF-A0A432VA06-F1
#
_entry.id   AF-A0A432VA06-F1
#
_cell.length_a   1.000
_cell.length_b   1.000
_cell.length_c   1.000
_cell.angle_alpha   90.00
_cell.angle_beta   90.00
_cell.angle_gamma   90.00
#
_symmetry.space_group_name_H-M   'P 1'
#
loop_
_entity.id
_entity.type
_entity.pdbx_description
1 polymer ?
#
loop_
_entity_poly.entity_id
_entity_poly.type
_entity_poly.pdbx_seq_one_letter_code
_entity_poly.pdbx_strand_id
1 'polypeptide(L)'
;MRERIVSAAIQYQGVTISLPLPARHAQVLHCAEQFLPEQALPTVCQGFLTSEGRFVNRVQARQIAFVAGQEPKTTGNERDLFSEDLW
;
A
#
# COMPACT_ATOMS: atom_id res chain seq x y z
N MET A 1 12.58 -4.62 16.62
CA MET A 1 12.31 -5.08 15.23
C MET A 1 12.31 -3.87 14.31
N ARG A 2 12.60 -4.02 13.02
CA ARG A 2 12.47 -2.91 12.05
C ARG A 2 11.03 -2.86 11.54
N GLU A 3 10.48 -1.67 11.31
CA GLU A 3 9.17 -1.49 10.67
C GLU A 3 9.15 -2.17 9.29
N ARG A 4 8.04 -2.82 8.93
CA ARG A 4 7.88 -3.59 7.69
C ARG A 4 6.53 -3.29 7.04
N ILE A 5 6.42 -3.50 5.74
CA ILE A 5 5.16 -3.48 5.00
C ILE A 5 4.40 -4.79 5.23
N VAL A 6 3.12 -4.73 5.60
CA VAL A 6 2.31 -5.93 5.93
C VAL A 6 1.06 -6.09 5.08
N SER A 7 0.55 -5.03 4.45
CA SER A 7 -0.61 -5.09 3.57
C SER A 7 -0.61 -3.96 2.54
N ALA A 8 -1.22 -4.22 1.37
CA ALA A 8 -1.60 -3.17 0.44
C ALA A 8 -2.76 -2.35 1.04
N ALA A 9 -2.71 -1.03 0.85
CA ALA A 9 -3.70 -0.13 1.42
C ALA A 9 -4.02 1.06 0.50
N ILE A 10 -5.16 1.69 0.79
CA ILE A 10 -5.49 3.04 0.32
C ILE A 10 -5.85 3.91 1.53
N GLN A 11 -5.71 5.22 1.37
CA GLN A 11 -6.17 6.19 2.34
C GLN A 11 -7.10 7.22 1.69
N TYR A 12 -8.24 7.46 2.34
CA TYR A 12 -9.21 8.48 1.97
C TYR A 12 -9.67 9.23 3.22
N GLN A 13 -9.47 10.55 3.26
CA GLN A 13 -9.85 11.41 4.40
C GLN A 13 -9.41 10.87 5.77
N GLY A 14 -8.20 10.31 5.86
CA GLY A 14 -7.64 9.74 7.10
C GLY A 14 -8.10 8.31 7.41
N VAL A 15 -9.10 7.77 6.71
CA VAL A 15 -9.49 6.36 6.82
C VAL A 15 -8.56 5.51 5.97
N THR A 16 -7.98 4.47 6.58
CA THR A 16 -7.13 3.51 5.89
C THR A 16 -7.89 2.22 5.66
N ILE A 17 -7.98 1.80 4.40
CA ILE A 17 -8.58 0.53 4.00
C ILE A 17 -7.43 -0.34 3.48
N SER A 18 -7.30 -1.56 4.01
CA SER A 18 -6.20 -2.46 3.65
C SER A 18 -6.67 -3.90 3.54
N LEU A 19 -6.00 -4.67 2.69
CA LEU A 19 -6.19 -6.12 2.60
C LEU A 19 -4.85 -6.83 2.83
N PRO A 20 -4.82 -7.93 3.61
CA PRO A 20 -3.58 -8.63 3.90
C PRO A 20 -2.95 -9.19 2.61
N LEU A 21 -1.64 -9.43 2.65
CA LEU A 21 -0.94 -10.19 1.61
C LEU A 21 -1.68 -11.50 1.29
N PRO A 22 -1.80 -11.92 0.01
CA PRO A 22 -1.15 -11.35 -1.18
C PRO A 22 -2.01 -10.32 -1.94
N ALA A 23 -2.98 -9.67 -1.30
CA ALA A 23 -3.87 -8.74 -2.00
C ALA A 23 -3.11 -7.54 -2.62
N ARG A 24 -3.55 -7.08 -3.79
CA ARG A 24 -2.98 -5.96 -4.55
C ARG A 24 -3.84 -4.70 -4.45
N HIS A 25 -3.30 -3.54 -4.82
CA HIS A 25 -4.04 -2.28 -4.80
C HIS A 25 -5.36 -2.34 -5.58
N ALA A 26 -5.39 -3.04 -6.72
CA ALA A 26 -6.62 -3.23 -7.49
C ALA A 26 -7.73 -3.93 -6.69
N GLN A 27 -7.37 -4.93 -5.88
CA GLN A 27 -8.31 -5.63 -5.01
C GLN A 27 -8.75 -4.74 -3.84
N VAL A 28 -7.84 -3.93 -3.28
CA VAL A 28 -8.18 -2.96 -2.23
C VAL A 28 -9.17 -1.92 -2.75
N LEU A 29 -8.94 -1.38 -3.96
CA LEU A 29 -9.85 -0.45 -4.63
C LEU A 29 -11.22 -1.07 -4.88
N HIS A 30 -11.25 -2.31 -5.41
CA HIS A 30 -12.50 -3.02 -5.66
C HIS A 30 -13.31 -3.26 -4.37
N CYS A 31 -12.67 -3.60 -3.26
CA CYS A 31 -13.36 -3.68 -1.97
C CYS A 31 -13.82 -2.30 -1.49
N ALA A 32 -13.04 -1.25 -1.72
CA ALA A 32 -13.37 0.11 -1.30
C ALA A 32 -14.56 0.72 -2.08
N GLU A 33 -14.83 0.27 -3.31
CA GLU A 33 -16.03 0.64 -4.10
C GLU A 33 -17.33 0.39 -3.32
N GLN A 34 -17.35 -0.57 -2.41
CA GLN A 34 -18.53 -0.88 -1.60
C GLN A 34 -18.77 0.10 -0.44
N PHE A 35 -17.76 0.90 -0.06
CA PHE A 35 -17.78 1.73 1.14
C PHE A 35 -17.55 3.22 0.86
N LEU A 36 -16.96 3.56 -0.28
CA LEU A 36 -16.63 4.93 -0.66
C LEU A 36 -17.59 5.44 -1.76
N PRO A 37 -17.89 6.75 -1.79
CA PRO A 37 -18.56 7.36 -2.93
C PRO A 37 -17.79 7.11 -4.22
N GLU A 38 -18.48 6.90 -5.34
CA GLU A 38 -17.85 6.62 -6.64
C GLU A 38 -16.83 7.71 -7.02
N GLN A 39 -17.17 8.98 -6.78
CA GLN A 39 -16.29 10.12 -7.02
C GLN A 39 -15.04 10.19 -6.12
N ALA A 40 -15.00 9.41 -5.04
CA ALA A 40 -13.86 9.40 -4.11
C ALA A 40 -12.72 8.51 -4.61
N LEU A 41 -13.01 7.44 -5.35
CA LEU A 41 -12.02 6.43 -5.77
C LEU A 41 -10.83 7.01 -6.55
N PRO A 42 -11.00 7.96 -7.48
CA PRO A 42 -9.87 8.56 -8.18
C PRO A 42 -8.97 9.42 -7.28
N THR A 43 -9.47 9.84 -6.11
CA THR A 43 -8.78 10.75 -5.19
C THR A 43 -8.07 10.04 -4.04
N VAL A 44 -8.26 8.73 -3.89
CA VAL A 44 -7.65 7.97 -2.79
C VAL A 44 -6.14 7.85 -2.99
N CYS A 45 -5.39 7.99 -1.90
CA CYS A 45 -3.95 7.78 -1.92
C CYS A 45 -3.66 6.28 -1.83
N GLN A 46 -3.00 5.71 -2.83
CA GLN A 46 -2.54 4.33 -2.75
C GLN A 46 -1.24 4.23 -1.96
N GLY A 47 -1.13 3.21 -1.12
CA GLY A 47 -0.01 3.03 -0.21
C GLY A 47 -0.05 1.68 0.49
N PHE A 48 0.45 1.63 1.71
CA PHE A 48 0.59 0.39 2.46
C PHE A 48 0.34 0.61 3.94
N LEU A 49 -0.07 -0.44 4.64
CA LEU A 49 -0.04 -0.48 6.10
C LEU A 49 1.29 -1.08 6.55
N THR A 50 1.88 -0.50 7.58
CA THR A 50 3.11 -1.03 8.18
C THR A 50 2.82 -1.89 9.41
N SER A 51 3.82 -2.65 9.86
CA SER A 51 3.79 -3.41 11.10
C SER A 51 3.60 -2.55 12.35
N GLU A 52 3.79 -1.24 12.25
CA GLU A 52 3.53 -0.27 13.33
C GLU A 52 2.10 0.30 13.27
N GLY A 53 1.26 -0.17 12.32
CA GLY A 53 -0.15 0.18 12.22
C GLY A 53 -0.44 1.53 11.57
N ARG A 54 0.54 2.14 10.89
CA ARG A 54 0.35 3.41 10.17
C ARG A 54 0.30 3.22 8.66
N PHE A 55 -0.43 4.09 8.00
CA PHE A 55 -0.43 4.20 6.55
C PHE A 55 0.82 4.94 6.06
N VAL A 56 1.39 4.47 4.96
CA VAL A 56 2.50 5.11 4.24
C VAL A 56 2.22 5.12 2.75
N ASN A 57 2.62 6.19 2.06
CA ASN A 57 2.52 6.23 0.59
C ASN A 57 3.60 5.34 -0.07
N ARG A 58 3.52 5.17 -1.39
CA ARG A 58 4.43 4.27 -2.14
C ARG A 58 5.92 4.62 -2.02
N VAL A 59 6.26 5.92 -1.93
CA VAL A 59 7.64 6.38 -1.79
C VAL A 59 8.20 6.04 -0.41
N GLN A 60 7.43 6.33 0.64
CA GLN A 60 7.78 5.99 2.02
C GLN A 60 7.87 4.48 2.20
N ALA A 61 6.91 3.74 1.63
CA ALA A 61 6.88 2.29 1.70
C ALA A 61 8.12 1.66 1.09
N ARG A 62 8.63 2.20 -0.03
CA ARG A 62 9.85 1.71 -0.66
C ARG A 62 11.06 1.78 0.28
N GLN A 63 11.23 2.92 0.95
CA GLN A 63 12.33 3.10 1.91
C GLN A 63 12.21 2.13 3.09
N ILE A 64 11.00 1.92 3.61
CA ILE A 64 10.74 0.99 4.71
C ILE A 64 11.03 -0.44 4.27
N ALA A 65 10.51 -0.87 3.12
CA ALA A 65 10.72 -2.20 2.56
C ALA A 65 12.22 -2.48 2.34
N PHE A 66 12.97 -1.52 1.80
CA PHE A 66 14.42 -1.59 1.66
C PHE A 66 15.11 -1.85 2.99
N VAL A 67 14.86 -1.00 3.99
CA VAL A 67 15.48 -1.10 5.33
C VAL A 67 15.07 -2.39 6.05
N ALA A 68 13.86 -2.88 5.80
CA ALA A 68 13.32 -4.13 6.33
C ALA A 68 13.87 -5.40 5.65
N GLY A 69 14.58 -5.26 4.53
CA GLY A 69 14.98 -6.39 3.69
C GLY A 69 13.78 -7.11 3.06
N GLN A 70 12.72 -6.37 2.73
CA GLN A 70 11.55 -6.87 2.01
C GLN A 70 11.67 -6.73 0.49
N GLU A 71 12.84 -6.33 -0.02
CA GLU A 71 13.04 -6.09 -1.45
C GLU A 71 12.73 -7.33 -2.31
N PRO A 72 11.92 -7.15 -3.35
CA PRO A 72 11.95 -7.96 -4.54
C PRO A 72 12.27 -7.09 -5.76
N LYS A 73 12.61 -7.81 -6.82
CA LYS A 73 13.00 -7.34 -8.15
C LYS A 73 12.22 -6.09 -8.55
N THR A 74 12.92 -5.01 -8.88
CA THR A 74 12.34 -3.78 -9.42
C THR A 74 11.53 -4.11 -10.68
N THR A 75 10.21 -4.11 -10.57
CA THR A 75 9.29 -4.25 -11.71
C THR A 75 8.68 -2.89 -12.04
N GLY A 76 9.53 -1.88 -12.31
CA GLY A 76 9.04 -0.56 -12.73
C GLY A 76 9.90 0.63 -12.31
N ASN A 77 9.23 1.74 -12.00
CA ASN A 77 9.86 3.01 -11.59
C ASN A 77 10.61 2.84 -10.26
N GLU A 78 11.85 3.32 -10.19
CA GLU A 78 12.73 3.21 -9.00
C GLU A 78 12.24 4.01 -7.79
N ARG A 79 11.27 4.91 -7.97
CA ARG A 79 10.78 5.79 -6.90
C ARG A 79 9.65 5.18 -6.07
N ASP A 80 8.72 4.49 -6.71
CA ASP A 80 7.51 3.98 -6.07
C ASP A 80 7.64 2.49 -5.76
N LEU A 81 6.98 2.04 -4.69
CA LEU A 81 6.80 0.61 -4.41
C LEU A 81 5.40 0.18 -4.86
N PHE A 82 5.33 -0.87 -5.68
CA PHE A 82 4.09 -1.55 -6.04
C PHE A 82 3.91 -2.82 -5.20
N SER A 83 2.67 -3.29 -5.01
CA SER A 83 2.43 -4.54 -4.29
C SER A 83 3.12 -5.75 -4.94
N GLU A 84 3.26 -5.70 -6.26
CA GLU A 84 3.98 -6.64 -7.12
C GLU A 84 5.49 -6.66 -6.84
N ASP A 85 6.04 -5.54 -6.38
CA ASP A 85 7.39 -5.45 -5.84
C ASP A 85 7.41 -5.85 -4.36
N LEU A 86 6.50 -6.66 -3.85
CA LEU A 86 6.64 -7.27 -2.51
C LEU A 86 6.31 -8.77 -2.53
N TRP A 87 5.35 -9.17 -3.36
CA TRP A 87 4.90 -10.56 -3.52
C TRP A 87 4.28 -10.83 -4.89
#